data_AF-A0A3C0SMI0-F1
#
_entry.id   AF-A0A3C0SMI0-F1
#
_cell.length_a   1.000
_cell.length_b   1.000
_cell.length_c   1.000
_cell.angle_alpha   90.00
_cell.angle_beta   90.00
_cell.angle_gamma   90.00
#
_symmetry.space_group_name_H-M   'P 1'
#
loop_
_entity.id
_entity.type
_entity.pdbx_description
1 polymer ?
#
loop_
_entity_poly.entity_id
_entity_poly.type
_entity_poly.pdbx_seq_one_letter_code
_entity_poly.pdbx_strand_id
1 'polypeptide(L)'
;MDFLYIVIGVIVVEFICLILFKGLNDTSIGLFKPMQKFVSKSKKKKVWSAIGYGISIFIALAIKDSFELHYIWYGVLFGVLLSINDVIFGRGIFEKRIDNL
;
A
#
# COMPACT_ATOMS: atom_id res chain seq x y z
N MET A 1 -17.51 16.59 3.55
CA MET A 1 -17.23 15.70 4.71
C MET A 1 -16.75 14.33 4.25
N ASP A 2 -17.35 13.75 3.22
CA ASP A 2 -17.02 12.38 2.73
C ASP A 2 -15.56 12.22 2.28
N PHE A 3 -15.01 13.24 1.60
CA PHE A 3 -13.60 13.25 1.22
C PHE A 3 -12.66 13.19 2.44
N LEU A 4 -13.01 13.88 3.53
CA LEU A 4 -12.21 13.88 4.77
C LEU A 4 -12.17 12.47 5.39
N TYR A 5 -13.30 11.76 5.40
CA TYR A 5 -13.36 10.39 5.91
C TYR A 5 -12.51 9.42 5.09
N ILE A 6 -12.49 9.59 3.76
CA ILE A 6 -11.62 8.80 2.89
C ILE A 6 -10.16 9.08 3.26
N VAL A 7 -9.74 10.35 3.29
CA VAL A 7 -8.34 10.73 3.57
C VAL A 7 -7.87 10.23 4.93
N ILE A 8 -8.68 10.40 5.98
CA ILE A 8 -8.35 9.91 7.32
C ILE A 8 -8.24 8.38 7.31
N GLY A 9 -9.21 7.69 6.68
CA GLY A 9 -9.19 6.24 6.56
C GLY A 9 -7.94 5.74 5.85
N VAL A 10 -7.54 6.38 4.75
CA VAL A 10 -6.31 6.05 4.03
C VAL A 10 -5.09 6.20 4.92
N ILE A 11 -4.88 7.38 5.52
CA ILE A 11 -3.67 7.68 6.31
C ILE A 11 -3.52 6.72 7.49
N VAL A 12 -4.60 6.52 8.26
CA VAL A 12 -4.56 5.69 9.47
C VAL A 12 -4.32 4.24 9.10
N VAL A 13 -5.04 3.71 8.11
CA VAL A 13 -4.93 2.30 7.73
C VAL A 13 -3.63 2.02 7.02
N GLU A 14 -3.18 2.90 6.13
CA GLU A 14 -1.88 2.79 5.47
C GLU A 14 -0.75 2.69 6.50
N PHE A 15 -0.76 3.53 7.53
CA PHE A 15 0.24 3.49 8.59
C PHE A 15 0.24 2.17 9.36
N ILE A 16 -0.93 1.71 9.81
CA ILE A 16 -1.06 0.44 10.55
C ILE A 16 -0.65 -0.74 9.68
N CYS A 17 -1.12 -0.79 8.44
CA CYS A 17 -0.80 -1.86 7.50
C CYS A 17 0.66 -1.87 7.08
N LEU A 18 1.31 -0.71 6.93
CA LEU A 18 2.75 -0.63 6.69
C LEU A 18 3.55 -1.33 7.80
N ILE A 19 3.22 -1.06 9.06
CA ILE A 19 3.87 -1.70 10.22
C ILE A 19 3.62 -3.21 10.19
N LEU A 20 2.35 -3.62 10.03
CA LEU A 20 1.98 -5.04 10.02
C LEU A 20 2.64 -5.80 8.87
N PHE A 21 2.57 -5.27 7.65
CA PHE A 21 3.13 -5.91 6.46
C PHE A 21 4.65 -5.92 6.46
N LYS A 22 5.31 -4.87 6.97
CA LYS A 22 6.76 -4.88 7.16
C LYS A 22 7.18 -5.92 8.20
N GLY A 23 6.49 -5.97 9.35
CA GLY A 23 6.72 -7.00 10.37
C GLY A 23 6.53 -8.42 9.82
N LEU A 24 5.45 -8.67 9.08
CA LEU A 24 5.20 -9.94 8.39
C LEU A 24 6.29 -10.27 7.37
N ASN A 25 6.80 -9.27 6.65
CA ASN A 25 7.86 -9.45 5.68
C ASN A 25 9.22 -9.76 6.32
N ASP A 26 9.49 -9.23 7.51
CA ASP A 26 10.74 -9.44 8.24
C ASP A 26 10.77 -10.82 8.94
N THR A 27 9.60 -11.41 9.20
CA THR A 27 9.51 -12.78 9.72
C THR A 27 10.07 -13.84 8.77
N SER A 28 10.22 -15.08 9.27
CA SER A 28 10.68 -16.24 8.51
C SER A 28 9.80 -16.57 7.30
N ILE A 29 8.52 -16.19 7.35
CA ILE A 29 7.56 -16.39 6.25
C ILE A 29 7.93 -15.50 5.05
N GLY A 30 8.41 -14.28 5.29
CA GLY A 30 8.90 -13.41 4.23
C GLY A 30 7.86 -13.13 3.16
N LEU A 31 6.61 -12.83 3.54
CA LEU A 31 5.43 -12.87 2.67
C LEU A 31 5.61 -12.12 1.34
N PHE A 32 6.27 -10.96 1.37
CA PHE A 32 6.49 -10.13 0.18
C PHE A 32 7.91 -10.24 -0.39
N LYS A 33 8.84 -10.98 0.25
CA LYS A 33 10.23 -11.16 -0.19
C LYS A 33 10.35 -11.71 -1.63
N PRO A 34 9.52 -12.69 -2.08
CA PRO A 34 9.57 -13.16 -3.46
C PRO A 34 9.26 -12.03 -4.47
N MET A 35 8.23 -11.24 -4.20
CA MET A 35 7.84 -10.11 -5.05
C MET A 35 8.90 -9.00 -5.02
N GLN A 36 9.44 -8.68 -3.84
CA GLN A 36 10.55 -7.74 -3.69
C GLN A 36 11.79 -8.18 -4.47
N LYS A 37 12.13 -9.47 -4.47
CA LYS A 37 13.28 -10.03 -5.22
C LYS A 37 13.07 -9.97 -6.73
N PHE A 38 11.83 -10.14 -7.20
CA PHE A 38 11.51 -9.96 -8.61
C PHE A 38 11.65 -8.49 -9.03
N VAL A 39 11.11 -7.59 -8.21
CA VAL A 39 11.16 -6.14 -8.44
C VAL A 39 12.59 -5.59 -8.33
N SER A 40 13.42 -6.08 -7.39
CA SER A 40 14.80 -5.60 -7.19
C SER A 40 15.71 -5.93 -8.37
N LYS A 41 15.42 -6.98 -9.13
CA LYS A 41 16.11 -7.31 -10.39
C LYS A 41 15.73 -6.35 -11.53
N SER A 42 14.66 -5.58 -11.39
CA SER A 42 14.21 -4.64 -12.41
C SER A 42 14.97 -3.31 -12.33
N LYS A 43 15.67 -2.95 -13.43
CA LYS A 43 16.37 -1.66 -13.56
C LYS A 43 15.45 -0.44 -13.42
N LYS A 44 14.13 -0.61 -13.57
CA LYS A 44 13.13 0.48 -13.57
C LYS A 44 12.19 0.44 -12.36
N LYS A 45 12.69 0.14 -11.15
CA LYS A 45 11.89 0.05 -9.91
C LYS A 45 10.92 1.24 -9.70
N LYS A 46 11.31 2.47 -10.09
CA LYS A 46 10.44 3.66 -10.07
C LYS A 46 9.19 3.52 -10.93
N VAL A 47 9.35 2.99 -12.13
CA VAL A 47 8.25 2.82 -13.08
C VAL A 47 7.31 1.71 -12.60
N TRP A 48 7.86 0.60 -12.11
CA TRP A 48 7.05 -0.51 -11.61
C TRP A 48 6.23 -0.15 -10.37
N SER A 49 6.78 0.66 -9.46
CA SER A 49 6.03 1.20 -8.32
C SER A 49 4.89 2.11 -8.75
N ALA A 50 5.11 3.00 -9.74
CA ALA A 50 4.06 3.84 -10.30
C ALA A 50 2.95 3.02 -10.97
N ILE A 51 3.32 1.97 -11.72
CA ILE A 51 2.36 1.01 -12.28
C ILE A 51 1.58 0.32 -11.17
N GLY A 52 2.25 -0.11 -10.09
CA GLY A 52 1.60 -0.68 -8.92
C GLY A 52 0.54 0.25 -8.33
N TYR A 53 0.82 1.55 -8.21
CA TYR A 53 -0.14 2.49 -7.63
C TYR A 53 -1.34 2.68 -8.55
N GLY A 54 -1.10 2.72 -9.87
CA GLY A 54 -2.17 2.72 -10.86
C GLY A 54 -3.06 1.49 -10.72
N ILE A 55 -2.48 0.29 -10.60
CA ILE A 55 -3.23 -0.95 -10.39
C ILE A 55 -4.02 -0.90 -9.09
N SER A 56 -3.43 -0.43 -7.98
CA SER A 56 -4.12 -0.27 -6.70
C SER A 56 -5.35 0.64 -6.82
N ILE A 57 -5.23 1.77 -7.55
CA ILE A 57 -6.36 2.68 -7.80
C ILE A 57 -7.46 1.97 -8.60
N PHE A 58 -7.10 1.25 -9.67
CA PHE A 58 -8.08 0.52 -10.49
C PHE A 58 -8.80 -0.56 -9.70
N ILE A 59 -8.08 -1.34 -8.88
CA ILE A 59 -8.67 -2.36 -8.01
C ILE A 59 -9.64 -1.71 -7.02
N ALA A 60 -9.22 -0.63 -6.36
CA ALA A 60 -10.06 0.04 -5.39
C ALA A 60 -11.35 0.61 -6.01
N LEU A 61 -11.24 1.21 -7.21
CA LEU A 61 -12.40 1.70 -7.98
C LEU A 61 -13.34 0.56 -8.35
N ALA A 62 -12.81 -0.55 -8.89
CA ALA A 62 -13.61 -1.69 -9.30
C ALA A 62 -14.37 -2.33 -8.12
N ILE A 63 -13.72 -2.46 -6.96
CA ILE A 63 -14.36 -3.01 -5.75
C ILE A 63 -15.40 -2.02 -5.21
N LYS A 64 -15.10 -0.71 -5.20
CA LYS A 64 -16.07 0.31 -4.77
C LYS A 64 -17.36 0.23 -5.57
N ASP A 65 -17.24 0.14 -6.88
CA ASP A 65 -18.36 0.10 -7.81
C ASP A 65 -19.15 -1.21 -7.67
N SER A 66 -18.44 -2.35 -7.57
CA SER A 66 -19.07 -3.67 -7.47
C SER A 66 -19.81 -3.92 -6.15
N PHE A 67 -19.37 -3.30 -5.05
CA PHE A 67 -19.87 -3.56 -3.70
C PHE A 67 -20.52 -2.35 -3.03
N GLU A 68 -20.70 -1.24 -3.77
CA GLU A 68 -21.25 0.03 -3.25
C GLU A 68 -20.60 0.46 -1.92
N LEU A 69 -19.28 0.36 -1.84
CA LEU A 69 -18.56 0.59 -0.59
C LEU A 69 -18.77 2.00 -0.05
N HIS A 70 -19.17 2.09 1.22
CA HIS A 70 -19.20 3.35 1.95
C HIS A 70 -17.82 4.03 1.97
N TYR A 71 -17.79 5.36 1.97
CA TYR A 71 -16.57 6.16 1.80
C TYR A 71 -15.45 5.81 2.79
N ILE A 72 -15.80 5.44 4.03
CA ILE A 72 -14.80 5.03 5.02
C ILE A 72 -14.13 3.70 4.66
N TRP A 73 -14.90 2.72 4.20
CA TRP A 73 -14.39 1.42 3.76
C TRP A 73 -13.58 1.53 2.48
N TYR A 74 -13.97 2.46 1.61
CA TYR A 74 -13.17 2.81 0.44
C TYR A 74 -11.80 3.39 0.83
N GLY A 75 -11.74 4.27 1.83
CA GLY A 75 -10.49 4.78 2.38
C GLY A 75 -9.62 3.68 3.01
N VAL A 76 -10.24 2.76 3.76
CA VAL A 76 -9.56 1.59 4.33
C VAL A 76 -8.93 0.73 3.22
N LEU A 77 -9.70 0.40 2.19
CA LEU A 77 -9.22 -0.40 1.06
C LEU A 77 -8.03 0.26 0.35
N PHE A 78 -8.10 1.58 0.13
CA PHE A 78 -6.99 2.33 -0.43
C PHE A 78 -5.74 2.25 0.46
N GLY A 79 -5.85 2.48 1.76
CA GLY A 79 -4.72 2.40 2.69
C GLY A 79 -4.05 1.02 2.68
N VAL A 80 -4.84 -0.05 2.63
CA VAL A 80 -4.32 -1.42 2.49
C VAL A 80 -3.55 -1.60 1.17
N LEU A 81 -4.13 -1.19 0.04
CA LEU A 81 -3.51 -1.39 -1.27
C LEU A 81 -2.25 -0.53 -1.47
N LEU A 82 -2.20 0.67 -0.89
CA LEU A 82 -1.02 1.53 -0.91
C LEU A 82 0.10 0.93 -0.07
N SER A 83 -0.20 0.50 1.17
CA SER A 83 0.80 -0.11 2.05
C SER A 83 1.41 -1.40 1.49
N ILE A 84 0.63 -2.23 0.76
CA ILE A 84 1.16 -3.39 0.04
C ILE A 84 2.18 -2.96 -1.02
N ASN A 85 1.86 -1.94 -1.81
CA ASN A 85 2.75 -1.41 -2.83
C ASN A 85 4.04 -0.88 -2.20
N ASP A 86 3.91 -0.08 -1.15
CA ASP A 86 5.05 0.48 -0.41
C ASP A 86 5.99 -0.62 0.10
N VAL A 87 5.46 -1.70 0.68
CA VAL A 87 6.26 -2.84 1.15
C VAL A 87 6.91 -3.59 -0.01
N ILE A 88 6.18 -3.91 -1.08
CA ILE A 88 6.74 -4.65 -2.23
C ILE A 88 7.84 -3.85 -2.92
N PHE A 89 7.67 -2.54 -3.03
CA PHE A 89 8.60 -1.68 -3.76
C PHE A 89 9.61 -0.98 -2.85
N GLY A 90 9.61 -1.24 -1.53
CA GLY A 90 10.50 -0.60 -0.56
C GLY A 90 10.48 0.91 -0.70
N ARG A 91 9.26 1.46 -0.71
CA ARG A 91 8.96 2.88 -0.79
C ARG A 91 7.79 3.18 0.10
N GLY A 92 8.02 3.30 1.40
CA GLY A 92 7.06 3.99 2.24
C GLY A 92 7.14 5.51 2.05
N ILE A 93 5.99 6.20 1.99
CA ILE A 93 5.93 7.66 2.25
C ILE A 93 6.59 7.98 3.62
N PHE A 94 6.57 7.01 4.54
CA PHE A 94 7.11 7.07 5.88
C PHE A 94 8.47 6.38 6.08
N GLU A 95 9.00 5.66 5.08
CA GLU A 95 10.24 4.90 5.25
C GLU A 95 11.45 5.83 5.44
N LYS A 96 11.47 6.98 4.73
CA LYS A 96 12.44 8.05 5.00
C LYS A 96 12.26 8.74 6.37
N ARG A 97 11.10 8.61 7.01
CA ARG A 97 10.78 9.33 8.25
C ARG A 97 11.07 8.49 9.50
N ILE A 98 10.96 7.16 9.40
CA ILE A 98 11.27 6.22 10.49
C ILE A 98 12.78 5.96 10.60
N ASP A 99 13.52 5.90 9.48
CA ASP A 99 15.00 5.72 9.53
C ASP A 99 15.75 6.96 10.09
N ASN A 100 15.05 8.08 10.31
CA ASN A 100 15.59 9.33 10.85
C ASN A 100 15.06 9.67 12.27
N LEU A 101 14.38 8.71 12.92
CA LEU A 101 13.93 8.78 14.31
C LEU A 101 14.69 7.74 15.13
#